data_AF-D4YVV0-F1
#
_entry.id   AF-D4YVV0-F1
#
_cell.length_a   1.000
_cell.length_b   1.000
_cell.length_c   1.000
_cell.angle_alpha   90.00
_cell.angle_beta   90.00
_cell.angle_gamma   90.00
#
_symmetry.space_group_name_H-M   'P 1'
#
loop_
_entity.id
_entity.type
_entity.pdbx_description
1 polymer ?
#
loop_
_entity_poly.entity_id
_entity_poly.type
_entity_poly.pdbx_seq_one_letter_code
_entity_poly.pdbx_strand_id
1 'polypeptide(L)' 'MFWSSNDNGVLSKDNDLLFPGSSTVPNGTAQTNAITLNNVKLGGDIIIGRPKEGVGVLSTFMSYQVNSQRQKLFPIT' A
#
# COMPACT_ATOMS: atom_id res chain seq x y z
N MET A 1 9.75 -4.57 -3.02
CA MET A 1 9.18 -3.30 -2.52
C MET A 1 9.67 -2.21 -3.46
N PHE A 2 8.76 -1.42 -4.04
CA PHE A 2 9.13 -0.30 -4.92
C PHE A 2 8.76 1.01 -4.22
N TRP A 3 9.63 2.00 -4.35
CA TRP A 3 9.40 3.36 -3.90
C TRP A 3 9.31 4.25 -5.14
N SER A 4 8.22 4.99 -5.28
CA SER A 4 8.09 6.00 -6.32
C SER A 4 8.10 7.37 -5.67
N SER A 5 9.25 8.04 -5.71
CA SER A 5 9.50 9.38 -5.13
C SER A 5 9.73 10.46 -6.21
N ASN A 6 9.41 10.17 -7.47
CA ASN A 6 9.58 11.06 -8.61
C ASN A 6 8.35 11.01 -9.52
N ASP A 7 8.20 12.01 -10.39
CA ASP A 7 7.06 12.12 -11.32
C ASP A 7 7.07 11.07 -12.44
N ASN A 8 8.13 10.27 -12.56
CA ASN A 8 8.22 9.19 -13.53
C ASN A 8 7.29 8.03 -13.19
N GLY A 9 6.99 7.82 -11.89
CA GLY A 9 6.02 6.82 -11.45
C GLY A 9 6.44 5.36 -11.70
N VAL A 10 5.62 4.43 -11.26
CA VAL A 10 5.66 3.00 -11.57
C VAL A 10 4.28 2.59 -12.08
N LEU A 11 4.22 1.77 -13.12
CA LEU A 11 2.96 1.19 -13.56
C LEU A 11 2.51 0.10 -12.58
N SER A 12 1.27 0.21 -12.12
CA SER A 12 0.65 -0.79 -11.26
C SER A 12 0.53 -2.13 -11.97
N LYS A 13 0.57 -3.19 -11.17
CA LYS A 13 0.05 -4.50 -11.54
C LYS A 13 -1.16 -4.80 -10.65
N ASP A 14 -2.06 -5.62 -11.18
CA ASP A 14 -3.10 -6.24 -10.38
C ASP A 14 -2.47 -6.90 -9.14
N ASN A 15 -3.21 -6.84 -8.04
CA ASN A 15 -2.80 -7.35 -6.73
C ASN A 15 -1.64 -6.57 -6.09
N ASP A 16 -1.31 -5.36 -6.54
CA ASP A 16 -0.41 -4.47 -5.81
C ASP A 16 -1.07 -3.91 -4.54
N LEU A 17 -0.27 -3.78 -3.48
CA LEU A 17 -0.64 -3.18 -2.21
C LEU A 17 0.06 -1.83 -2.06
N LEU A 18 -0.72 -0.77 -1.84
CA LEU A 18 -0.27 0.61 -1.82
C LEU A 18 -0.26 1.13 -0.38
N PHE A 19 0.81 1.79 0.00
CA PHE A 19 0.93 2.51 1.27
C PHE A 19 1.31 3.97 0.99
N PRO A 20 0.78 4.93 1.77
CA PRO A 20 1.28 6.30 1.73
C PRO A 20 2.74 6.34 2.19
N GLY A 21 3.60 7.05 1.46
CA GLY A 21 5.03 7.17 1.78
C GLY A 21 5.37 8.32 2.74
N SER A 22 4.55 9.38 2.80
CA SER A 22 4.62 10.43 3.83
C SER A 22 3.42 10.39 4.75
N SER A 23 3.72 10.61 6.02
CA SER A 23 2.75 10.71 7.09
C SER A 23 2.31 12.18 7.24
N THR A 24 1.24 12.58 6.55
CA THR A 24 0.58 13.88 6.80
C THR A 24 -0.67 13.76 7.67
N VAL A 25 -0.92 12.58 8.25
CA VAL A 25 -2.10 12.36 9.09
C VAL A 25 -1.66 12.18 10.55
N PRO A 26 -2.06 13.07 11.49
CA PRO A 26 -1.67 12.98 12.90
C PRO A 26 -2.08 11.65 13.58
N ASN A 27 -3.03 10.91 12.99
CA ASN A 27 -3.65 9.69 13.54
C ASN A 27 -3.77 8.53 12.53
N GLY A 28 -3.04 8.51 11.40
CA GLY A 28 -3.39 7.70 10.21
C GLY A 28 -2.29 6.81 9.61
N THR A 29 -1.23 6.50 10.35
CA THR A 29 0.03 5.97 9.80
C THR A 29 -0.03 4.53 9.26
N ALA A 30 -1.18 3.85 9.29
CA ALA A 30 -1.28 2.48 8.79
C ALA A 30 -2.56 2.23 7.97
N GLN A 31 -2.83 3.10 7.00
CA GLN A 31 -3.79 2.78 5.95
C GLN A 31 -3.09 2.16 4.75
N THR A 32 -3.69 1.14 4.16
CA THR A 32 -3.22 0.54 2.91
C THR A 32 -4.39 0.26 1.98
N ASN A 33 -4.15 0.28 0.68
CA ASN A 33 -5.15 0.00 -0.34
C ASN A 33 -4.63 -1.02 -1.33
N ALA A 34 -5.48 -1.93 -1.79
CA ALA A 34 -5.16 -2.80 -2.91
C ALA A 34 -5.60 -2.15 -4.23
N ILE A 35 -4.79 -2.27 -5.27
CA ILE A 35 -5.17 -1.88 -6.62
C ILE A 35 -5.38 -3.15 -7.47
N THR A 36 -6.55 -3.23 -8.09
CA THR A 36 -6.96 -4.36 -8.95
C THR A 36 -6.91 -4.01 -10.43
N LEU A 37 -6.14 -2.98 -10.77
CA LEU A 37 -6.03 -2.42 -12.12
C LEU A 37 -4.55 -2.42 -12.52
N ASN A 38 -4.29 -2.91 -13.73
CA ASN A 38 -2.99 -2.87 -14.36
C ASN A 38 -2.75 -1.51 -15.04
N ASN A 39 -1.47 -1.13 -15.16
CA ASN A 39 -1.02 0.03 -15.94
C ASN A 39 -1.55 1.39 -15.48
N VAL A 40 -1.93 1.51 -14.20
CA VAL A 40 -2.16 2.80 -13.58
C VAL A 40 -0.81 3.39 -13.18
N LYS A 41 -0.54 4.63 -13.56
CA LYS A 41 0.68 5.33 -13.16
C LYS A 41 0.60 5.68 -11.67
N LEU A 42 1.39 5.01 -10.84
CA LEU A 42 1.53 5.25 -9.41
C LEU A 42 2.76 6.12 -9.17
N GLY A 43 2.63 7.28 -8.54
CA GLY A 43 3.74 8.19 -8.30
C GLY A 43 3.48 9.14 -7.16
N GLY A 44 4.37 10.12 -6.99
CA GLY A 44 4.35 11.04 -5.86
C GLY A 44 5.06 10.43 -4.66
N ASP A 45 4.28 9.96 -3.68
CA ASP A 45 4.82 9.43 -2.42
C ASP A 45 4.05 8.18 -1.98
N ILE A 46 4.30 7.09 -2.71
CA ILE A 46 3.61 5.82 -2.55
C ILE A 46 4.63 4.69 -2.49
N ILE A 47 4.46 3.83 -1.49
CA ILE A 47 5.18 2.57 -1.35
C ILE A 47 4.33 1.46 -1.98
N ILE A 48 4.94 0.64 -2.84
CA ILE A 48 4.26 -0.45 -3.52
C ILE A 48 4.80 -1.80 -3.02
N GLY A 49 3.94 -2.56 -2.36
CA GLY A 49 4.12 -3.95 -2.00
C GLY A 49 3.50 -4.85 -3.06
N ARG A 50 4.33 -5.62 -3.77
CA ARG A 50 3.88 -6.58 -4.78
C ARG A 50 4.08 -8.00 -4.24
N PRO A 51 3.01 -8.79 -4.05
CA PRO A 51 3.14 -10.19 -3.67
C PRO A 51 3.98 -10.97 -4.68
N LYS A 52 4.74 -11.96 -4.21
CA LYS A 52 5.50 -12.84 -5.09
C LYS A 52 4.53 -13.73 -5.87
N GLU A 53 4.77 -13.88 -7.16
CA GLU A 53 4.00 -14.79 -8.02
C GLU A 53 4.01 -16.22 -7.46
N GLY A 54 2.89 -16.91 -7.58
CA GLY A 54 2.70 -18.28 -7.06
C GLY A 54 2.44 -18.37 -5.55
N VAL A 55 2.47 -17.25 -4.82
CA VAL A 55 2.01 -17.20 -3.43
C VAL A 55 0.55 -16.76 -3.43
N GLY A 56 -0.33 -17.55 -2.80
CA GLY A 56 -1.78 -17.30 -2.71
C GLY A 56 -2.14 -16.11 -1.79
N VAL A 57 -1.63 -14.92 -2.10
CA VAL A 57 -1.89 -13.68 -1.36
C VAL A 57 -2.86 -12.83 -2.16
N LEU A 58 -3.95 -12.42 -1.52
CA LEU A 58 -4.90 -11.44 -2.04
C LEU A 58 -4.69 -10.11 -1.34
N SER A 59 -4.17 -9.11 -2.05
CA SER A 59 -3.86 -7.79 -1.52
C SER A 59 -5.10 -7.07 -1.00
N THR A 60 -6.29 -7.32 -1.55
CA THR A 60 -7.55 -6.79 -1.02
C THR A 60 -7.84 -7.32 0.38
N PHE A 61 -7.59 -8.61 0.62
CA PHE A 61 -7.73 -9.19 1.95
C PHE A 61 -6.65 -8.67 2.90
N MET A 62 -5.40 -8.57 2.43
CA MET A 62 -4.32 -7.97 3.22
C MET A 62 -4.64 -6.52 3.63
N SER A 63 -5.17 -5.73 2.69
CA SER A 63 -5.57 -4.35 2.94
C SER A 63 -6.68 -4.27 3.98
N TYR A 64 -7.71 -5.12 3.85
CA TYR A 64 -8.76 -5.24 4.86
C TYR A 64 -8.18 -5.57 6.24
N GLN A 65 -7.29 -6.56 6.33
CA GLN A 65 -6.70 -6.97 7.61
C GLN A 65 -5.86 -5.86 8.25
N VAL A 66 -4.97 -5.22 7.49
CA VAL A 66 -4.15 -4.10 7.99
C VAL A 66 -5.04 -2.95 8.48
N ASN A 67 -6.04 -2.56 7.68
CA ASN A 67 -6.96 -1.48 8.04
C ASN A 67 -7.83 -1.83 9.26
N SER A 68 -8.18 -3.11 9.46
CA SER A 68 -8.94 -3.57 10.63
C SER A 68 -8.14 -3.47 11.94
N GLN A 69 -6.80 -3.54 11.85
CA GLN A 69 -5.90 -3.50 13.00
C GLN A 69 -5.32 -2.11 13.27
N ARG A 70 -5.76 -1.07 12.55
CA ARG A 70 -5.27 0.31 12.68
C ARG A 70 -5.22 0.82 14.13
N GLN A 71 -6.14 0.36 15.00
CA GLN A 71 -6.19 0.75 16.41
C GLN A 71 -5.09 0.11 17.27
N LYS A 72 -4.53 -1.03 16.88
CA LYS A 72 -3.43 -1.71 17.59
C LYS A 72 -2.05 -1.23 17.15
N LEU A 73 -2.00 -0.44 16.08
CA LEU A 73 -0.78 0.11 15.51
C LEU A 73 -0.42 1.49 16.12
N PHE A 74 -1.25 2.00 17.03
CA PHE A 74 -0.92 3.15 17.85
C PHE A 74 0.01 2.74 19.02
N PRO A 75 0.94 3.60 19.43
CA PRO A 75 1.71 3.37 20.65
C PRO A 75 0.75 3.21 21.83
N ILE A 76 1.01 2.19 22.67
CA ILE A 76 0.45 2.10 24.01
C ILE A 76 0.90 3.36 24.76
N THR A 77 -0.06 4.13 25.28
CA THR A 77 0.15 5.35 26.06
C THR A 77 0.59 5.04 27.47
#